data_AF-A0A182RWX3-F1
#
_entry.id   AF-A0A182RWX3-F1
#
_cell.length_a   1.000
_cell.length_b   1.000
_cell.length_c   1.000
_cell.angle_alpha   90.00
_cell.angle_beta   90.00
_cell.angle_gamma   90.00
#
_symmetry.space_group_name_H-M   'P 1'
#
loop_
_entity.id
_entity.type
_entity.pdbx_description
1 polymer ?
#
loop_
_entity_poly.entity_id
_entity_poly.type
_entity_poly.pdbx_seq_one_letter_code
_entity_poly.pdbx_strand_id
1 'polypeptide(L)'
;MHYDTETQGPKKKPTMIVDYNKFKGGVDNMDKCLGEYTTKRKTNRWPLAFFYNIIDLSAFAAYLIYKENNPDNPKLSSVRRMFLQHLSEQLTSNEIQIRSQNPQIIRHFAPRSGIESMFGQPLVPYSSNPSSSLDELCDSTGRLKHKGTCFLCKKTTDTYQGQKNMEERQRCSTVPQHKHRKISGKSGDAASESGDSVMTA
;
A
#
# COMPACT_ATOMS: atom_id res chain seq x y z
N MET A 1 47.92 -26.20 -15.20
CA MET A 1 48.32 -27.51 -14.68
C MET A 1 49.52 -27.27 -13.79
N HIS A 2 49.45 -27.61 -12.50
CA HIS A 2 50.62 -27.52 -11.61
C HIS A 2 51.56 -28.68 -11.95
N TYR A 3 52.75 -28.39 -12.46
CA TYR A 3 53.78 -29.41 -12.77
C TYR A 3 54.84 -29.53 -11.67
N ASP A 4 54.78 -28.66 -10.66
CA ASP A 4 55.84 -28.50 -9.68
C ASP A 4 55.53 -29.30 -8.41
N THR A 5 56.50 -30.12 -7.97
CA THR A 5 56.44 -30.96 -6.75
C THR A 5 56.72 -30.19 -5.45
N GLU A 6 56.60 -28.86 -5.48
CA GLU A 6 56.87 -28.02 -4.32
C GLU A 6 55.95 -28.36 -3.15
N THR A 7 56.48 -28.29 -1.93
CA THR A 7 55.73 -28.55 -0.70
C THR A 7 55.80 -27.35 0.23
N GLN A 8 54.70 -27.05 0.91
CA GLN A 8 54.56 -25.88 1.79
C GLN A 8 54.25 -26.26 3.24
N GLY A 9 54.78 -25.45 4.16
CA GLY A 9 54.48 -25.50 5.60
C GLY A 9 55.13 -26.66 6.35
N PRO A 10 54.95 -26.72 7.69
CA PRO A 10 55.60 -27.72 8.55
C PRO A 10 55.15 -29.15 8.27
N LYS A 11 53.99 -29.33 7.62
CA LYS A 11 53.43 -30.64 7.24
C LYS A 11 53.86 -31.11 5.84
N LYS A 12 54.74 -30.37 5.15
CA LYS A 12 55.23 -30.65 3.78
C LYS A 12 54.10 -31.03 2.82
N LYS A 13 52.99 -30.28 2.85
CA LYS A 13 51.85 -30.55 1.96
C LYS A 13 52.20 -30.06 0.54
N PRO A 14 51.90 -30.82 -0.52
CA PRO A 14 52.07 -30.34 -1.90
C PRO A 14 51.37 -28.99 -2.11
N THR A 15 52.04 -28.06 -2.78
CA THR A 15 51.52 -26.70 -3.07
C THR A 15 50.14 -26.77 -3.73
N MET A 16 49.95 -27.70 -4.68
CA MET A 16 48.66 -27.95 -5.34
C MET A 16 47.51 -28.21 -4.35
N ILE A 17 47.76 -28.96 -3.26
CA ILE A 17 46.74 -29.26 -2.25
C ILE A 17 46.46 -28.03 -1.38
N VAL A 18 47.48 -27.22 -1.10
CA VAL A 18 47.31 -25.97 -0.35
C VAL A 18 46.47 -24.97 -1.16
N ASP A 19 46.80 -24.78 -2.43
CA ASP A 19 46.07 -23.88 -3.33
C ASP A 19 44.64 -24.35 -3.54
N TYR A 20 44.42 -25.64 -3.80
CA TYR A 20 43.07 -26.19 -3.91
C TYR A 20 42.24 -25.90 -2.65
N ASN A 21 42.78 -26.18 -1.46
CA ASN A 21 42.05 -25.94 -0.21
C ASN A 21 41.81 -24.45 0.06
N LYS A 22 42.69 -23.58 -0.41
CA LYS A 22 42.53 -22.12 -0.30
C LYS A 22 41.38 -21.60 -1.15
N PHE A 23 41.22 -22.09 -2.38
CA PHE A 23 40.24 -21.55 -3.34
C PHE A 23 38.94 -22.36 -3.47
N LYS A 24 38.91 -23.63 -3.04
CA LYS A 24 37.72 -24.50 -3.18
C LYS A 24 36.46 -23.97 -2.49
N GLY A 25 36.61 -23.14 -1.46
CA GLY A 25 35.48 -22.64 -0.66
C GLY A 25 34.71 -21.49 -1.29
N GLY A 26 35.10 -20.98 -2.47
CA GLY A 26 34.46 -19.81 -3.07
C GLY A 26 32.95 -19.98 -3.29
N VAL A 27 32.55 -21.11 -3.88
CA VAL A 27 31.13 -21.41 -4.16
C VAL A 27 30.36 -21.65 -2.87
N ASP A 28 30.87 -22.47 -1.96
CA ASP A 28 30.21 -22.78 -0.68
C ASP A 28 30.02 -21.53 0.18
N ASN A 29 31.01 -20.64 0.20
CA ASN A 29 30.92 -19.37 0.93
C ASN A 29 29.86 -18.45 0.31
N MET A 30 29.79 -18.39 -1.02
CA MET A 30 28.76 -17.63 -1.72
C MET A 30 27.37 -18.21 -1.45
N ASP A 31 27.19 -19.53 -1.55
CA ASP A 31 25.91 -20.20 -1.30
C ASP A 31 25.45 -19.96 0.15
N LYS A 32 26.37 -20.06 1.11
CA LYS A 32 26.10 -19.69 2.51
C LYS A 32 25.66 -18.24 2.66
N CYS A 33 26.33 -17.31 1.98
CA CYS A 33 25.92 -15.90 1.98
C CYS A 33 24.53 -15.72 1.38
N LEU A 34 24.23 -16.36 0.25
CA LEU A 34 22.92 -16.25 -0.40
C LEU A 34 21.80 -16.87 0.46
N GLY A 35 22.09 -17.95 1.18
CA GLY A 35 21.15 -18.59 2.10
C GLY A 35 20.74 -17.71 3.29
N GLU A 36 21.63 -16.82 3.77
CA GLU A 36 21.35 -15.94 4.92
C GLU A 36 20.28 -14.88 4.61
N TYR A 37 20.26 -14.35 3.38
CA TYR A 37 19.32 -13.32 2.93
C TYR A 37 18.70 -13.74 1.60
N THR A 38 17.82 -14.73 1.64
CA THR A 38 17.14 -15.25 0.45
C THR A 38 15.74 -14.67 0.27
N THR A 39 15.37 -14.40 -0.98
CA THR A 39 14.01 -14.00 -1.38
C THR A 39 13.16 -15.20 -1.82
N LYS A 40 13.70 -16.42 -1.73
CA LYS A 40 13.02 -17.66 -2.12
C LYS A 40 11.72 -17.84 -1.35
N ARG A 41 10.65 -18.17 -2.08
CA ARG A 41 9.36 -18.56 -1.53
C ARG A 41 8.95 -19.93 -2.05
N LYS A 42 8.11 -20.64 -1.28
CA LYS A 42 7.52 -21.91 -1.71
C LYS A 42 6.71 -21.68 -3.00
N THR A 43 7.08 -22.35 -4.07
CA THR A 43 6.42 -22.25 -5.37
C THR A 43 6.44 -23.61 -6.08
N ASN A 44 5.39 -23.91 -6.84
CA ASN A 44 5.31 -25.09 -7.70
C ASN A 44 5.76 -24.78 -9.14
N ARG A 45 6.14 -23.52 -9.44
CA ARG A 45 6.56 -23.06 -10.76
C ARG A 45 8.07 -22.89 -10.79
N TRP A 46 8.78 -23.81 -11.44
CA TRP A 46 10.24 -23.78 -11.52
C TRP A 46 10.83 -22.45 -12.07
N PRO A 47 10.20 -21.74 -13.03
CA PRO A 47 10.77 -20.47 -13.52
C PRO A 47 10.79 -19.40 -12.43
N LEU A 48 9.79 -19.42 -11.53
CA LEU A 48 9.72 -18.48 -10.42
C LEU A 48 10.80 -18.80 -9.36
N ALA A 49 11.09 -20.08 -9.12
CA ALA A 49 12.20 -20.48 -8.26
C ALA A 49 13.55 -20.01 -8.83
N PHE A 50 13.74 -20.13 -10.15
CA PHE A 50 14.92 -19.61 -10.83
C PHE A 50 15.02 -18.08 -10.74
N PHE A 51 13.89 -17.38 -10.89
CA PHE A 51 13.83 -15.93 -10.73
C PHE A 51 14.27 -15.46 -9.34
N TYR A 52 13.87 -16.16 -8.27
CA TYR A 52 14.35 -15.84 -6.92
C TYR A 52 15.87 -15.98 -6.79
N ASN A 53 16.48 -17.00 -7.42
CA ASN A 53 17.93 -17.13 -7.44
C ASN A 53 18.60 -15.94 -8.15
N ILE A 54 18.03 -15.46 -9.25
CA ILE A 54 18.55 -14.29 -9.96
C ILE A 54 18.51 -13.05 -9.07
N ILE A 55 17.40 -12.82 -8.36
CA ILE A 55 17.28 -11.69 -7.43
C ILE A 55 18.36 -11.77 -6.34
N ASP A 56 18.48 -12.91 -5.67
CA ASP A 56 19.45 -13.08 -4.57
C ASP A 56 20.89 -12.87 -5.06
N LEU A 57 21.23 -13.42 -6.23
CA LEU A 57 22.57 -13.29 -6.81
C LEU A 57 22.86 -11.85 -7.27
N SER A 58 21.89 -11.19 -7.91
CA SER A 58 22.03 -9.80 -8.36
C SER A 58 22.21 -8.82 -7.20
N ALA A 59 21.45 -8.99 -6.11
CA ALA A 59 21.59 -8.19 -4.91
C ALA A 59 22.94 -8.41 -4.22
N PHE A 60 23.43 -9.66 -4.20
CA PHE A 60 24.76 -9.97 -3.69
C PHE A 60 25.88 -9.36 -4.54
N ALA A 61 25.77 -9.44 -5.87
CA ALA A 61 26.74 -8.81 -6.78
C ALA A 61 26.77 -7.28 -6.61
N ALA A 62 25.61 -6.63 -6.52
CA ALA A 62 25.51 -5.20 -6.25
C ALA A 62 26.15 -4.83 -4.90
N TYR A 63 25.95 -5.66 -3.87
CA TYR A 63 26.60 -5.47 -2.57
C TYR A 63 28.13 -5.60 -2.64
N LEU A 64 28.66 -6.54 -3.42
CA LEU A 64 30.12 -6.67 -3.60
C LEU A 64 30.73 -5.42 -4.23
N ILE A 65 30.09 -4.86 -5.26
CA ILE A 65 30.50 -3.62 -5.89
C ILE A 65 30.44 -2.45 -4.90
N TYR A 66 29.32 -2.34 -4.17
CA TYR A 66 29.18 -1.32 -3.12
C TYR A 66 30.28 -1.42 -2.07
N LYS A 67 30.59 -2.63 -1.60
CA LYS A 67 31.64 -2.87 -0.61
C LYS A 67 33.03 -2.48 -1.13
N GLU A 68 33.34 -2.81 -2.39
CA GLU A 68 34.62 -2.45 -2.99
C GLU A 68 34.79 -0.93 -3.11
N ASN A 69 33.71 -0.23 -3.45
CA ASN A 69 33.71 1.23 -3.54
C ASN A 69 33.69 1.95 -2.18
N ASN A 70 33.48 1.23 -1.08
CA ASN A 70 33.39 1.80 0.27
C ASN A 70 34.24 0.99 1.26
N PRO A 71 35.59 1.03 1.13
CA PRO A 71 36.50 0.19 1.91
C PRO A 71 36.51 0.53 3.41
N ASP A 72 36.14 1.76 3.77
CA ASP A 72 36.08 2.23 5.16
C ASP A 72 34.89 1.66 5.94
N ASN A 73 33.90 1.08 5.24
CA ASN A 73 32.77 0.45 5.91
C ASN A 73 33.22 -0.84 6.61
N PRO A 74 32.81 -1.04 7.88
CA PRO A 74 33.19 -2.23 8.62
C PRO A 74 32.67 -3.49 7.91
N LYS A 75 33.46 -4.57 7.92
CA LYS A 75 33.11 -5.88 7.32
C LYS A 75 32.03 -6.64 8.12
N LEU A 76 31.07 -5.93 8.71
CA LEU A 76 30.02 -6.48 9.55
C LEU A 76 28.84 -6.95 8.70
N SER A 77 28.18 -8.03 9.13
CA SER A 77 26.93 -8.51 8.50
C SER A 77 25.81 -7.47 8.52
N SER A 78 25.86 -6.53 9.48
CA SER A 78 24.94 -5.40 9.56
C SER A 78 24.98 -4.50 8.33
N VAL A 79 26.15 -4.34 7.68
CA VAL A 79 26.30 -3.50 6.48
C VAL A 79 25.54 -4.09 5.30
N ARG A 80 25.60 -5.42 5.13
CA ARG A 80 24.81 -6.10 4.09
C ARG A 80 23.30 -5.94 4.34
N ARG A 81 22.85 -6.10 5.58
CA ARG A 81 21.44 -5.91 5.94
C ARG A 81 20.96 -4.50 5.63
N MET A 82 21.73 -3.49 6.05
CA MET A 82 21.42 -2.08 5.76
C MET A 82 21.41 -1.79 4.27
N PHE A 83 22.39 -2.33 3.52
CA PHE A 83 22.42 -2.21 2.06
C PHE A 83 21.17 -2.79 1.41
N LEU A 84 20.75 -4.00 1.79
CA LEU A 84 19.56 -4.64 1.23
C LEU A 84 18.27 -3.89 1.60
N GLN A 85 18.19 -3.36 2.82
CA GLN A 85 17.08 -2.52 3.24
C GLN A 85 16.99 -1.26 2.36
N HIS A 86 18.08 -0.52 2.24
CA HIS A 86 18.12 0.71 1.45
C HIS A 86 17.85 0.45 -0.04
N LEU A 87 18.39 -0.65 -0.58
CA LEU A 87 18.09 -1.09 -1.94
C LEU A 87 16.58 -1.34 -2.13
N SER A 88 15.94 -2.03 -1.19
CA SER A 88 14.50 -2.33 -1.28
C SER A 88 13.65 -1.07 -1.17
N GLU A 89 14.04 -0.11 -0.33
CA GLU A 89 13.38 1.19 -0.19
C GLU A 89 13.49 1.99 -1.50
N GLN A 90 14.68 2.05 -2.10
CA GLN A 90 14.90 2.74 -3.36
C GLN A 90 14.11 2.14 -4.53
N LEU A 91 14.01 0.80 -4.61
CA LEU A 91 13.26 0.13 -5.66
C LEU A 91 11.74 0.30 -5.52
N THR A 92 11.23 0.46 -4.29
CA THR A 92 9.79 0.50 -4.02
C THR A 92 9.22 1.90 -3.81
N SER A 93 10.06 2.90 -3.56
CA SER A 93 9.68 4.28 -3.23
C SER A 93 8.69 4.89 -4.23
N ASN A 94 8.99 4.85 -5.53
CA ASN A 94 8.15 5.40 -6.58
C ASN A 94 6.77 4.71 -6.64
N GLU A 95 6.75 3.38 -6.52
CA GLU A 95 5.50 2.60 -6.53
C GLU A 95 4.64 2.86 -5.29
N ILE A 96 5.28 3.02 -4.13
CA ILE A 96 4.61 3.40 -2.88
C ILE A 96 4.03 4.81 -3.00
N GLN A 97 4.75 5.75 -3.63
CA GLN A 97 4.27 7.11 -3.89
C GLN A 97 3.07 7.14 -4.84
N ILE A 98 3.07 6.33 -5.90
CA ILE A 98 1.91 6.23 -6.79
C ILE A 98 0.69 5.68 -6.02
N ARG A 99 0.90 4.67 -5.16
CA ARG A 99 -0.17 4.11 -4.33
C ARG A 99 -0.69 5.10 -3.28
N SER A 100 0.16 5.99 -2.79
CA SER A 100 -0.20 7.03 -1.82
C SER A 100 -1.13 8.11 -2.40
N GLN A 101 -1.30 8.15 -3.73
CA GLN A 101 -2.24 9.05 -4.39
C GLN A 101 -3.60 8.41 -4.64
N ASN A 102 -3.74 7.09 -4.47
CA ASN A 102 -4.99 6.38 -4.76
C ASN A 102 -5.95 6.40 -3.55
N PRO A 103 -7.10 7.12 -3.61
CA PRO A 103 -8.02 7.23 -2.48
C PRO A 103 -8.63 5.88 -2.05
N GLN A 104 -8.75 4.93 -2.98
CA GLN A 104 -9.30 3.60 -2.71
C GLN A 104 -8.33 2.72 -1.90
N ILE A 105 -7.03 3.02 -1.94
CA ILE A 105 -6.01 2.34 -1.13
C ILE A 105 -5.94 2.99 0.26
N ILE A 106 -5.87 4.32 0.31
CA ILE A 106 -5.65 5.10 1.54
C ILE A 106 -6.83 5.05 2.51
N ARG A 107 -8.05 4.76 2.02
CA ARG A 107 -9.21 4.53 2.89
C ARG A 107 -9.05 3.33 3.84
N HIS A 108 -8.17 2.38 3.49
CA HIS A 108 -7.90 1.22 4.33
C HIS A 108 -6.75 1.53 5.29
N PHE A 109 -6.93 1.20 6.57
CA PHE A 109 -5.97 1.53 7.63
C PHE A 109 -4.57 0.92 7.40
N ALA A 110 -4.49 -0.37 7.08
CA ALA A 110 -3.22 -1.08 6.94
C ALA A 110 -2.30 -0.50 5.83
N PRO A 111 -2.75 -0.35 4.58
CA PRO A 111 -1.90 0.25 3.54
C PRO A 111 -1.60 1.71 3.84
N ARG A 112 -2.55 2.48 4.38
CA ARG A 112 -2.29 3.87 4.78
C ARG A 112 -1.19 3.98 5.83
N SER A 113 -1.29 3.24 6.93
CA SER A 113 -0.30 3.24 8.01
C SER A 113 1.07 2.77 7.52
N GLY A 114 1.11 1.76 6.65
CA GLY A 114 2.37 1.31 6.03
C GLY A 114 3.02 2.40 5.19
N ILE A 115 2.24 3.10 4.36
CA ILE A 115 2.74 4.18 3.51
C ILE A 115 3.22 5.38 4.36
N GLU A 116 2.45 5.79 5.37
CA GLU A 116 2.83 6.87 6.30
C GLU A 116 4.13 6.52 7.04
N SER A 117 4.33 5.25 7.42
CA SER A 117 5.56 4.79 8.07
C SER A 117 6.78 4.87 7.15
N MET A 118 6.61 4.67 5.85
CA MET A 118 7.70 4.76 4.87
C MET A 118 8.09 6.22 4.58
N PHE A 119 7.14 7.15 4.56
CA PHE A 119 7.40 8.56 4.29
C PHE A 119 7.69 9.40 5.55
N GLY A 120 7.41 8.87 6.75
CA GLY A 120 7.58 9.59 8.01
C GLY A 120 6.68 10.83 8.12
N GLN A 121 5.62 10.91 7.30
CA GLN A 121 4.70 12.03 7.23
C GLN A 121 3.27 11.51 7.10
N PRO A 122 2.28 12.15 7.76
CA PRO A 122 0.88 11.79 7.60
C PRO A 122 0.44 12.08 6.16
N LEU A 123 -0.21 11.11 5.52
CA LEU A 123 -0.84 11.35 4.22
C LEU A 123 -2.02 12.26 4.47
N VAL A 124 -1.91 13.52 4.02
CA VAL A 124 -3.02 14.45 4.05
C VAL A 124 -4.09 13.85 3.13
N PRO A 125 -5.31 13.56 3.63
CA PRO A 125 -6.40 13.23 2.73
C PRO A 125 -6.51 14.42 1.78
N TYR A 126 -6.52 14.17 0.47
CA TYR A 126 -6.83 15.21 -0.50
C TYR A 126 -8.17 15.84 -0.10
N SER A 127 -8.10 16.97 0.61
CA SER A 127 -9.25 17.81 0.86
C SER A 127 -9.58 18.43 -0.48
N SER A 128 -10.69 17.99 -1.07
CA SER A 128 -11.40 18.90 -1.96
C SER A 128 -11.66 20.19 -1.17
N ASN A 129 -10.90 21.23 -1.52
CA ASN A 129 -10.99 22.64 -1.12
C ASN A 129 -10.04 23.11 0.02
N PRO A 130 -9.08 24.01 -0.27
CA PRO A 130 -8.20 24.63 0.72
C PRO A 130 -8.86 25.87 1.36
N SER A 131 -10.07 25.75 1.92
CA SER A 131 -10.78 26.92 2.47
C SER A 131 -11.54 26.71 3.78
N SER A 132 -11.29 25.63 4.53
CA SER A 132 -11.82 25.50 5.90
C SER A 132 -10.66 25.43 6.88
N SER A 133 -10.49 26.50 7.65
CA SER A 133 -9.50 26.65 8.70
C SER A 133 -9.53 25.46 9.67
N LEU A 134 -8.34 25.07 10.15
CA LEU A 134 -8.14 24.00 11.13
C LEU A 134 -8.92 24.19 12.44
N ASP A 135 -9.46 25.40 12.68
CA ASP A 135 -10.29 25.74 13.84
C ASP A 135 -11.69 25.08 13.82
N GLU A 136 -12.21 24.64 12.66
CA GLU A 136 -13.54 24.00 12.61
C GLU A 136 -13.54 22.53 13.04
N LEU A 137 -12.37 21.89 13.13
CA LEU A 137 -12.22 20.45 13.38
C LEU A 137 -12.23 20.08 14.87
N CYS A 138 -12.04 21.04 15.77
CA CYS A 138 -12.03 20.83 17.21
C CYS A 138 -13.23 21.52 17.87
N ASP A 139 -13.76 20.91 18.92
CA ASP A 139 -14.75 21.54 19.80
C ASP A 139 -14.08 22.53 20.76
N SER A 140 -14.86 23.31 21.50
CA SER A 140 -14.38 24.23 22.55
C SER A 140 -13.56 23.55 23.68
N THR A 141 -13.52 22.21 23.67
CA THR A 141 -12.74 21.37 24.60
C THR A 141 -11.45 20.83 23.99
N GLY A 142 -11.14 21.13 22.72
CA GLY A 142 -9.96 20.64 22.01
C GLY A 142 -10.07 19.19 21.51
N ARG A 143 -11.28 18.63 21.44
CA ARG A 143 -11.54 17.27 20.93
C ARG A 143 -11.94 17.31 19.45
N LEU A 144 -11.40 16.40 18.64
CA LEU A 144 -11.72 16.28 17.21
C LEU A 144 -13.18 15.85 16.97
N LYS A 145 -13.89 16.60 16.12
CA LYS A 145 -15.25 16.27 15.65
C LYS A 145 -15.21 15.10 14.67
N HIS A 146 -15.86 13.99 15.02
CA HIS A 146 -16.04 12.87 14.10
C HIS A 146 -17.38 12.96 13.38
N LYS A 147 -17.36 13.15 12.05
CA LYS A 147 -18.58 13.15 11.23
C LYS A 147 -18.96 11.72 10.85
N GLY A 148 -20.08 11.23 11.38
CA GLY A 148 -20.66 9.94 10.99
C GLY A 148 -21.75 10.13 9.94
N THR A 149 -21.80 9.27 8.93
CA THR A 149 -22.92 9.24 7.96
C THR A 149 -23.91 8.15 8.33
N CYS A 150 -25.21 8.45 8.24
CA CYS A 150 -26.25 7.45 8.41
C CYS A 150 -26.26 6.50 7.20
N PHE A 151 -26.17 5.18 7.41
CA PHE A 151 -26.17 4.20 6.31
C PHE A 151 -27.47 4.21 5.48
N LEU A 152 -28.59 4.64 6.09
CA LEU A 152 -29.90 4.67 5.44
C LEU A 152 -30.14 5.93 4.59
N CYS A 153 -29.81 7.13 5.11
CA CYS A 153 -30.09 8.39 4.41
C CYS A 153 -28.85 9.12 3.91
N LYS A 154 -27.64 8.61 4.20
CA LYS A 154 -26.32 9.16 3.85
C LYS A 154 -26.06 10.60 4.29
N LYS A 155 -26.97 11.21 5.06
CA LYS A 155 -26.78 12.54 5.63
C LYS A 155 -25.66 12.48 6.65
N THR A 156 -24.71 13.40 6.49
CA THR A 156 -23.64 13.68 7.45
C THR A 156 -24.26 14.31 8.68
N THR A 157 -24.10 13.69 9.83
CA THR A 157 -24.51 14.28 11.12
C THR A 157 -23.27 14.43 11.98
N ASP A 158 -23.10 15.61 12.55
CA ASP A 158 -22.07 15.87 13.55
C ASP A 158 -22.52 15.24 14.87
N THR A 159 -22.22 13.95 15.05
CA THR A 159 -22.60 13.20 16.27
C THR A 159 -21.38 12.89 17.10
N TYR A 160 -21.41 13.34 18.36
CA TYR A 160 -20.46 12.98 19.41
C TYR A 160 -20.58 11.49 19.77
N GLN A 161 -19.48 10.90 20.23
CA GLN A 161 -19.41 9.49 20.64
C GLN A 161 -20.61 9.09 21.53
N GLY A 162 -21.32 8.04 21.10
CA GLY A 162 -21.97 7.12 22.05
C GLY A 162 -23.44 7.34 22.41
N GLN A 163 -24.13 8.39 21.98
CA GLN A 163 -25.56 8.53 22.27
C GLN A 163 -26.34 8.96 21.03
N LYS A 164 -26.83 7.97 20.26
CA LYS A 164 -27.98 8.20 19.40
C LYS A 164 -29.22 7.93 20.24
N ASN A 165 -30.00 8.98 20.53
CA ASN A 165 -31.36 8.79 21.02
C ASN A 165 -32.10 7.89 20.01
N MET A 166 -32.73 6.84 20.52
CA MET A 166 -33.46 5.82 19.75
C MET A 166 -34.50 6.45 18.79
N GLU A 167 -35.02 7.62 19.16
CA GLU A 167 -35.96 8.44 18.38
C GLU A 167 -35.41 8.92 17.03
N GLU A 168 -34.13 9.31 16.93
CA GLU A 168 -33.55 9.78 15.66
C GLU A 168 -33.33 8.63 14.67
N ARG A 169 -33.09 7.41 15.18
CA ARG A 169 -33.03 6.20 14.34
C ARG A 169 -34.41 5.79 13.83
N GLN A 170 -35.47 5.93 14.65
CA GLN A 170 -36.84 5.63 14.24
C GLN A 170 -37.33 6.53 13.08
N ARG A 171 -36.97 7.82 13.09
CA ARG A 171 -37.35 8.77 12.04
C ARG A 171 -36.80 8.43 10.65
N CYS A 172 -35.73 7.64 10.56
CA CYS A 172 -35.13 7.19 9.30
C CYS A 172 -35.72 5.85 8.77
N SER A 173 -36.49 5.14 9.61
CA SER A 173 -37.15 3.86 9.26
C SER A 173 -38.56 4.01 8.72
N THR A 174 -39.20 5.17 8.89
CA THR A 174 -40.55 5.43 8.38
C THR A 174 -40.50 5.89 6.92
N VAL A 175 -40.86 4.99 6.00
CA VAL A 175 -41.13 5.32 4.59
C VAL A 175 -42.26 6.37 4.53
N PRO A 176 -42.12 7.49 3.79
CA PRO A 176 -43.24 8.40 3.59
C PRO A 176 -44.32 7.69 2.76
N GLN A 177 -45.49 7.45 3.35
CA GLN A 177 -46.65 7.05 2.57
C GLN A 177 -47.04 8.21 1.66
N HIS A 178 -46.89 8.03 0.34
CA HIS A 178 -47.43 8.94 -0.65
C HIS A 178 -48.94 9.05 -0.44
N LYS A 179 -49.41 10.19 0.09
CA LYS A 179 -50.83 10.52 0.13
C LYS A 179 -51.34 10.59 -1.31
N HIS A 180 -52.24 9.67 -1.69
CA HIS A 180 -53.01 9.80 -2.93
C HIS A 180 -53.69 11.17 -2.95
N ARG A 181 -53.38 11.95 -3.98
CA ARG A 181 -53.92 13.29 -4.23
C ARG A 181 -55.42 13.14 -4.55
N LYS A 182 -56.30 13.50 -3.60
CA LYS A 182 -57.73 13.71 -3.87
C LYS A 182 -57.87 14.86 -4.87
N ILE A 183 -58.42 14.56 -6.05
CA ILE A 183 -58.81 15.55 -7.05
C ILE A 183 -60.12 16.17 -6.56
N SER A 184 -60.09 17.44 -6.16
CA SER A 184 -61.29 18.23 -5.84
C SER A 184 -61.94 18.70 -7.15
N GLY A 185 -63.18 18.26 -7.38
CA GLY A 185 -64.00 18.69 -8.52
C GLY A 185 -64.33 20.18 -8.47
N LYS A 186 -64.10 20.86 -9.60
CA LYS A 186 -64.67 22.18 -9.91
C LYS A 186 -66.01 21.94 -10.59
N SER A 187 -67.09 22.40 -9.96
CA SER A 187 -68.41 22.59 -10.56
C SER A 187 -68.31 23.66 -11.66
N GLY A 188 -68.82 23.33 -12.83
CA GLY A 188 -68.85 24.20 -14.01
C GLY A 188 -70.05 25.13 -14.02
N ASP A 189 -69.85 26.30 -14.62
CA ASP A 189 -70.88 27.11 -15.25
C ASP A 189 -70.71 27.02 -16.77
N ALA A 190 -71.84 26.94 -17.45
CA ALA A 190 -72.00 26.62 -18.87
C ALA A 190 -72.19 27.87 -19.76
N ALA A 191 -72.23 27.57 -21.07
CA ALA A 191 -72.53 28.43 -22.23
C ALA A 191 -71.31 29.17 -22.82
N SER A 192 -71.06 29.21 -24.13
CA SER A 192 -71.68 28.69 -25.36
C SER A 192 -70.83 29.19 -26.54
N GLU A 193 -70.57 28.40 -27.58
CA GLU A 193 -70.25 28.74 -28.99
C GLU A 193 -69.57 27.50 -29.64
N SER A 194 -70.23 26.67 -30.49
CA SER A 194 -70.66 26.83 -31.90
C SER A 194 -69.53 26.70 -32.96
N GLY A 195 -69.70 25.76 -33.89
CA GLY A 195 -69.02 25.67 -35.21
C GLY A 195 -67.97 24.55 -35.31
N ASP A 196 -68.30 23.37 -35.88
CA ASP A 196 -68.06 22.96 -37.29
C ASP A 196 -66.56 22.71 -37.60
N SER A 197 -66.06 21.67 -38.29
CA SER A 197 -66.61 20.65 -39.18
C SER A 197 -65.51 19.62 -39.55
N VAL A 198 -65.88 18.35 -39.80
CA VAL A 198 -65.38 17.43 -40.88
C VAL A 198 -63.99 16.74 -40.70
N MET A 199 -63.96 15.44 -40.36
CA MET A 199 -63.72 14.21 -41.20
C MET A 199 -62.26 13.98 -41.69
N THR A 200 -61.58 12.94 -41.19
CA THR A 200 -61.26 11.63 -41.85
C THR A 200 -60.65 11.76 -43.26
N ALA A 201 -59.51 11.16 -43.59
CA ALA A 201 -59.11 9.77 -43.38
C ALA A 201 -57.58 9.61 -43.31
#